data_AF-A0AAV6KJU8-F1
#
_entry.id   AF-A0AAV6KJU8-F1
#
_cell.length_a   1.000
_cell.length_b   1.000
_cell.length_c   1.000
_cell.angle_alpha   90.00
_cell.angle_beta   90.00
_cell.angle_gamma   90.00
#
_symmetry.space_group_name_H-M   'P 1'
#
loop_
_entity.id
_entity.type
_entity.pdbx_description
1 polymer ?
#
loop_
_entity_poly.entity_id
_entity_poly.type
_entity_poly.pdbx_seq_one_letter_code
_entity_poly.pdbx_strand_id
1 'polypeptide(L)'
;MSMVSHHKNVYVWHALAGYWGGVKPAAAGMEHYDTALAYPVQSPGVLGNQPDIVMDSLAVHGLGLVHPKKVFDFYNELHAYLASCGVDGVKVDVQNIIETLGAGHGGRVSLTRAYHQALEASIARNFPDNGCIACMCHNTDGLYSAKQTAIVRASDDFYPRDPASHTVHISSVAYNSLFLGEFMQPDWDMFHSLHPAADYHAAARSVGGCPIYVSDKPGNHNFELLKKIVLPDGSVLRAQLPGRPTRDCLFVDPARDGISLLKIWNVNKCTGVVGVFNCQGAGWCKVVKTTRIHDTSPGTLTGSVQATDVDDLARVAGPDWNGETVVYAHRSGEVIRLPKGASLPVTLKVLEYELYHFCPLKEIAANISFAPIGLLNMFNSGGVVEQIEVHLASDKKPEHFDGEVHSELSTSLSRNRSPTATISLKARGCGRFGSYSSQVPLKCKVGNNEVDFEYEPATGLLTFVIPVPEEEMYKWQIEIQV
;
A
#
# COMPACT_ATOMS: atom_id res chain seq x y z
N MET A 1 -36.00 10.81 -5.37
CA MET A 1 -34.81 9.96 -5.61
C MET A 1 -33.65 10.88 -5.87
N SER A 2 -32.88 11.23 -4.83
CA SER A 2 -31.64 11.99 -5.01
C SER A 2 -30.63 11.08 -5.69
N MET A 3 -30.08 11.52 -6.82
CA MET A 3 -28.87 10.92 -7.38
C MET A 3 -27.75 11.14 -6.36
N VAL A 4 -27.44 10.13 -5.57
CA VAL A 4 -26.16 10.07 -4.85
C VAL A 4 -25.11 10.01 -5.94
N SER A 5 -24.21 10.99 -6.05
CA SER A 5 -23.13 10.91 -7.03
C SER A 5 -22.27 9.70 -6.65
N HIS A 6 -22.31 8.65 -7.46
CA HIS A 6 -21.59 7.40 -7.19
C HIS A 6 -20.07 7.53 -7.30
N HIS A 7 -19.56 8.69 -7.75
CA HIS A 7 -18.13 8.99 -7.86
C HIS A 7 -17.82 10.17 -6.93
N LYS A 8 -16.84 9.97 -6.04
CA LYS A 8 -16.36 11.04 -5.14
C LYS A 8 -15.42 12.01 -5.85
N ASN A 9 -14.56 11.51 -6.75
CA ASN A 9 -13.60 12.30 -7.51
C ASN A 9 -13.43 11.76 -8.94
N VAL A 10 -13.10 12.63 -9.89
CA VAL A 10 -12.80 12.33 -11.30
C VAL A 10 -11.43 12.89 -11.66
N TYR A 11 -10.56 12.05 -12.21
CA TYR A 11 -9.21 12.45 -12.66
C TYR A 11 -9.09 12.27 -14.17
N VAL A 12 -8.36 13.18 -14.84
CA VAL A 12 -8.11 13.12 -16.29
C VAL A 12 -6.63 12.94 -16.58
N TRP A 13 -6.32 12.13 -17.58
CA TRP A 13 -4.95 11.88 -18.03
C TRP A 13 -4.50 12.91 -19.07
N HIS A 14 -3.24 13.38 -18.98
CA HIS A 14 -2.54 14.03 -20.09
C HIS A 14 -1.02 13.78 -19.99
N ALA A 15 -0.27 14.07 -21.04
CA ALA A 15 1.19 14.04 -21.00
C ALA A 15 1.74 15.41 -20.54
N LEU A 16 2.95 15.43 -19.97
CA LEU A 16 3.57 16.67 -19.50
C LEU A 16 3.62 17.74 -20.60
N ALA A 17 4.03 17.39 -21.82
CA ALA A 17 4.13 18.32 -22.93
C ALA A 17 2.82 18.50 -23.73
N GLY A 18 1.67 18.02 -23.22
CA GLY A 18 0.39 18.01 -23.93
C GLY A 18 -0.10 16.58 -24.16
N TYR A 19 0.09 16.05 -25.37
CA TYR A 19 -0.14 14.62 -25.70
C TYR A 19 1.19 13.91 -25.97
N TRP A 20 1.18 12.65 -26.44
CA TRP A 20 2.38 11.86 -26.69
C TRP A 20 3.43 12.55 -27.59
N GLY A 21 2.99 13.30 -28.61
CA GLY A 21 3.86 14.09 -29.50
C GLY A 21 3.99 15.57 -29.11
N GLY A 22 3.54 15.93 -27.91
CA GLY A 22 3.44 17.32 -27.46
C GLY A 22 2.21 18.04 -28.02
N VAL A 23 2.29 19.37 -28.11
CA VAL A 23 1.27 20.23 -28.72
C VAL A 23 1.51 20.42 -30.22
N LYS A 24 0.49 20.74 -31.02
CA LYS A 24 0.72 21.08 -32.44
C LYS A 24 1.25 22.51 -32.57
N PRO A 25 2.49 22.73 -33.06
CA PRO A 25 3.01 24.09 -33.19
C PRO A 25 2.23 24.93 -34.20
N ALA A 26 2.06 26.21 -33.91
CA ALA A 26 1.34 27.18 -34.77
C ALA A 26 -0.07 26.72 -35.18
N ALA A 27 -0.72 25.89 -34.36
CA ALA A 27 -2.14 25.62 -34.51
C ALA A 27 -2.96 26.86 -34.13
N ALA A 28 -4.13 27.02 -34.76
CA ALA A 28 -5.05 28.11 -34.43
C ALA A 28 -5.43 28.06 -32.94
N GLY A 29 -5.24 29.18 -32.23
CA GLY A 29 -5.49 29.30 -30.79
C GLY A 29 -4.30 28.91 -29.90
N MET A 30 -3.14 28.55 -30.47
CA MET A 30 -1.92 28.23 -29.73
C MET A 30 -0.84 29.33 -29.82
N GLU A 31 -1.13 30.44 -30.50
CA GLU A 31 -0.17 31.48 -30.85
C GLU A 31 0.47 32.13 -29.62
N HIS A 32 -0.28 32.28 -28.52
CA HIS A 32 0.19 32.93 -27.29
C HIS A 32 1.10 32.06 -26.41
N TYR A 33 1.23 30.77 -26.73
CA TYR A 33 2.08 29.83 -25.97
C TYR A 33 3.50 29.68 -26.54
N ASP A 34 3.82 30.36 -27.65
CA ASP A 34 5.14 30.31 -28.31
C ASP A 34 5.62 28.88 -28.59
N THR A 35 4.73 28.03 -29.11
CA THR A 35 5.01 26.60 -29.35
C THR A 35 6.02 26.38 -30.48
N ALA A 36 6.94 25.44 -30.32
CA ALA A 36 7.91 25.06 -31.36
C ALA A 36 8.21 23.55 -31.34
N LEU A 37 8.79 23.02 -32.43
CA LEU A 37 9.35 21.67 -32.40
C LEU A 37 10.66 21.66 -31.62
N ALA A 38 10.77 20.74 -30.68
CA ALA A 38 12.00 20.41 -29.96
C ALA A 38 12.39 18.96 -30.27
N TYR A 39 13.69 18.71 -30.39
CA TYR A 39 14.21 17.40 -30.78
C TYR A 39 14.96 16.78 -29.60
N PRO A 40 14.59 15.58 -29.15
CA PRO A 40 15.18 14.96 -27.98
C PRO A 40 16.65 14.60 -28.20
N VAL A 41 17.50 14.93 -27.23
CA VAL A 41 18.89 14.50 -27.17
C VAL A 41 19.05 13.54 -26.01
N GLN A 42 19.28 12.26 -26.33
CA GLN A 42 19.43 11.20 -25.33
C GLN A 42 20.87 11.10 -24.82
N SER A 43 21.02 10.78 -23.54
CA SER A 43 22.35 10.52 -22.97
C SER A 43 22.86 9.13 -23.38
N PRO A 44 24.20 8.92 -23.47
CA PRO A 44 24.75 7.60 -23.73
C PRO A 44 24.31 6.53 -22.72
N GLY A 45 24.07 6.92 -21.47
CA GLY A 45 23.58 6.02 -20.41
C GLY A 45 22.15 5.53 -20.67
N VAL A 46 21.25 6.44 -21.05
CA VAL A 46 19.85 6.09 -21.41
C VAL A 46 19.84 5.17 -22.63
N LEU A 47 20.57 5.54 -23.68
CA LEU A 47 20.68 4.75 -24.91
C LEU A 47 21.24 3.33 -24.65
N GLY A 48 22.22 3.20 -23.77
CA GLY A 48 22.77 1.89 -23.39
C GLY A 48 21.79 1.01 -22.60
N ASN A 49 20.92 1.63 -21.79
CA ASN A 49 19.96 0.91 -20.97
C ASN A 49 18.73 0.45 -21.78
N GLN A 50 18.08 1.37 -22.50
CA GLN A 50 16.88 1.09 -23.27
C GLN A 50 16.84 1.97 -24.53
N PRO A 51 17.28 1.46 -25.69
CA PRO A 51 16.96 2.09 -26.97
C PRO A 51 15.45 2.00 -27.19
N ASP A 52 14.81 3.14 -27.45
CA ASP A 52 13.36 3.25 -27.56
C ASP A 52 12.97 3.79 -28.94
N ILE A 53 12.14 3.02 -29.66
CA ILE A 53 11.61 3.38 -30.98
C ILE A 53 10.79 4.69 -30.94
N VAL A 54 10.15 4.98 -29.80
CA VAL A 54 9.42 6.23 -29.60
C VAL A 54 10.40 7.41 -29.64
N MET A 55 11.55 7.28 -28.99
CA MET A 55 12.58 8.32 -28.99
C MET A 55 13.22 8.50 -30.37
N ASP A 56 13.44 7.42 -31.12
CA ASP A 56 13.93 7.49 -32.50
C ASP A 56 12.95 8.25 -33.41
N SER A 57 11.65 7.96 -33.26
CA SER A 57 10.58 8.68 -33.98
C SER A 57 10.57 10.18 -33.63
N LEU A 58 10.65 10.53 -32.35
CA LEU A 58 10.70 11.92 -31.90
C LEU A 58 11.98 12.65 -32.33
N ALA A 59 13.11 11.95 -32.47
CA ALA A 59 14.34 12.54 -32.99
C ALA A 59 14.22 12.96 -34.47
N VAL A 60 13.38 12.27 -35.25
CA VAL A 60 13.12 12.60 -36.66
C VAL A 60 12.01 13.64 -36.79
N HIS A 61 10.89 13.46 -36.08
CA HIS A 61 9.67 14.24 -36.27
C HIS A 61 9.56 15.45 -35.34
N GLY A 62 10.32 15.47 -34.25
CA GLY A 62 10.23 16.47 -33.19
C GLY A 62 9.02 16.24 -32.27
N LEU A 63 9.12 16.83 -31.08
CA LEU A 63 8.04 16.96 -30.11
C LEU A 63 7.60 18.42 -30.06
N GLY A 64 6.31 18.69 -30.09
CA GLY A 64 5.81 20.05 -29.94
C GLY A 64 5.87 20.54 -28.50
N LEU A 65 6.75 21.50 -28.23
CA LEU A 65 7.04 22.03 -26.91
C LEU A 65 6.43 23.43 -26.75
N VAL A 66 5.78 23.66 -25.62
CA VAL A 66 5.36 25.01 -25.20
C VAL A 66 6.58 25.74 -24.64
N HIS A 67 6.75 27.03 -24.96
CA HIS A 67 7.90 27.76 -24.45
C HIS A 67 7.88 27.79 -22.91
N PRO A 68 9.01 27.56 -22.21
CA PRO A 68 9.04 27.43 -20.74
C PRO A 68 8.55 28.68 -19.98
N LYS A 69 8.57 29.87 -20.61
CA LYS A 69 8.00 31.09 -20.02
C LYS A 69 6.47 31.20 -20.15
N LYS A 70 5.84 30.32 -20.93
CA LYS A 70 4.40 30.31 -21.27
C LYS A 70 3.69 29.05 -20.80
N VAL A 71 4.43 28.04 -20.36
CA VAL A 71 3.88 26.72 -19.99
C VAL A 71 2.92 26.78 -18.80
N PHE A 72 3.08 27.74 -17.88
CA PHE A 72 2.09 27.97 -16.83
C PHE A 72 0.73 28.36 -17.42
N ASP A 73 0.69 29.29 -18.36
CA ASP A 73 -0.57 29.74 -18.98
C ASP A 73 -1.26 28.56 -19.69
N PHE A 74 -0.48 27.75 -20.41
CA PHE A 74 -0.97 26.51 -21.05
C PHE A 74 -1.60 25.55 -20.04
N TYR A 75 -0.88 25.18 -18.97
CA TYR A 75 -1.45 24.29 -17.95
C TYR A 75 -2.63 24.92 -17.22
N ASN A 76 -2.58 26.21 -16.94
CA ASN A 76 -3.62 26.89 -16.18
C ASN A 76 -4.93 26.96 -16.98
N GLU A 77 -4.85 27.25 -18.28
CA GLU A 77 -6.03 27.24 -19.15
C GLU A 77 -6.60 25.82 -19.31
N LEU A 78 -5.74 24.80 -19.52
CA LEU A 78 -6.17 23.41 -19.58
C LEU A 78 -6.84 22.95 -18.27
N HIS A 79 -6.19 23.17 -17.13
CA HIS A 79 -6.71 22.71 -15.84
C HIS A 79 -7.94 23.51 -15.39
N ALA A 80 -8.02 24.81 -15.69
CA ALA A 80 -9.23 25.60 -15.42
C ALA A 80 -10.42 25.08 -16.24
N TYR A 81 -10.19 24.71 -17.51
CA TYR A 81 -11.22 24.08 -18.33
C TYR A 81 -11.67 22.73 -17.74
N LEU A 82 -10.72 21.86 -17.35
CA LEU A 82 -11.04 20.58 -16.72
C LEU A 82 -11.81 20.76 -15.41
N ALA A 83 -11.38 21.67 -14.54
CA ALA A 83 -12.06 22.01 -13.29
C ALA A 83 -13.48 22.54 -13.56
N SER A 84 -13.67 23.37 -14.59
CA SER A 84 -15.00 23.84 -15.00
C SER A 84 -15.93 22.72 -15.48
N CYS A 85 -15.36 21.60 -15.92
CA CYS A 85 -16.08 20.37 -16.28
C CYS A 85 -16.33 19.44 -15.08
N GLY A 86 -15.92 19.82 -13.86
CA GLY A 86 -16.05 19.00 -12.65
C GLY A 86 -14.98 17.92 -12.48
N VAL A 87 -13.79 18.10 -13.07
CA VAL A 87 -12.62 17.24 -12.84
C VAL A 87 -11.89 17.71 -11.57
N ASP A 88 -11.50 16.76 -10.72
CA ASP A 88 -10.89 17.02 -9.40
C ASP A 88 -9.35 16.93 -9.41
N GLY A 89 -8.78 16.38 -10.48
CA GLY A 89 -7.34 16.26 -10.62
C GLY A 89 -6.88 15.65 -11.94
N VAL A 90 -5.56 15.48 -12.06
CA VAL A 90 -4.92 14.96 -13.27
C VAL A 90 -3.94 13.83 -12.98
N LYS A 91 -3.79 12.92 -13.95
CA LYS A 91 -2.65 12.00 -14.05
C LYS A 91 -1.74 12.48 -15.17
N VAL A 92 -0.50 12.82 -14.85
CA VAL A 92 0.45 13.43 -15.78
C VAL A 92 1.55 12.44 -16.14
N ASP A 93 1.50 11.93 -17.37
CA ASP A 93 2.46 10.96 -17.92
C ASP A 93 3.59 11.63 -18.71
N VAL A 94 4.51 10.80 -19.20
CA VAL A 94 5.59 11.18 -20.13
C VAL A 94 6.48 12.29 -19.58
N GLN A 95 6.65 12.38 -18.26
CA GLN A 95 7.36 13.51 -17.66
C GLN A 95 8.87 13.47 -17.97
N ASN A 96 9.46 12.28 -18.00
CA ASN A 96 10.89 12.08 -18.26
C ASN A 96 11.34 12.61 -19.62
N ILE A 97 10.45 12.74 -20.61
CA ILE A 97 10.83 13.27 -21.93
C ILE A 97 11.49 14.65 -21.84
N ILE A 98 11.08 15.46 -20.85
CA ILE A 98 11.53 16.84 -20.71
C ILE A 98 13.05 16.94 -20.49
N GLU A 99 13.67 15.91 -19.90
CA GLU A 99 15.11 15.87 -19.66
C GLU A 99 15.92 15.90 -20.97
N THR A 100 15.31 15.45 -22.08
CA THR A 100 15.95 15.35 -23.39
C THR A 100 15.76 16.60 -24.25
N LEU A 101 14.91 17.54 -23.83
CA LEU A 101 14.47 18.68 -24.65
C LEU A 101 15.10 20.02 -24.24
N GLY A 102 16.14 19.99 -23.39
CA GLY A 102 16.75 21.20 -22.82
C GLY A 102 17.54 22.10 -23.79
N ALA A 103 17.78 21.66 -25.02
CA ALA A 103 18.52 22.43 -26.02
C ALA A 103 17.79 23.75 -26.34
N GLY A 104 18.52 24.88 -26.28
CA GLY A 104 17.93 26.21 -26.48
C GLY A 104 17.14 26.77 -25.28
N HIS A 105 16.99 26.00 -24.19
CA HIS A 105 16.18 26.38 -23.03
C HIS A 105 16.96 26.41 -21.70
N GLY A 106 18.27 26.67 -21.76
CA GLY A 106 19.14 26.73 -20.56
C GLY A 106 19.52 25.35 -20.01
N GLY A 107 19.34 24.29 -20.79
CA GLY A 107 19.68 22.92 -20.43
C GLY A 107 18.56 22.18 -19.69
N ARG A 108 18.72 20.86 -19.55
CA ARG A 108 17.71 19.95 -18.97
C ARG A 108 17.21 20.40 -17.60
N VAL A 109 18.11 20.79 -16.70
CA VAL A 109 17.77 21.20 -15.33
C VAL A 109 16.86 22.44 -15.31
N SER A 110 17.17 23.43 -16.15
CA SER A 110 16.40 24.68 -16.23
C SER A 110 15.00 24.44 -16.81
N LEU A 111 14.92 23.63 -17.87
CA LEU A 111 13.66 23.30 -18.53
C LEU A 111 12.77 22.45 -17.62
N THR A 112 13.29 21.37 -17.05
CA THR A 112 12.56 20.49 -16.11
C THR A 112 11.99 21.29 -14.95
N ARG A 113 12.81 22.17 -14.34
CA ARG A 113 12.35 23.02 -13.23
C ARG A 113 11.22 23.95 -13.64
N ALA A 114 11.31 24.60 -14.81
CA ALA A 114 10.26 25.49 -15.29
C ALA A 114 8.93 24.75 -15.50
N TYR A 115 8.99 23.56 -16.12
CA TYR A 115 7.82 22.72 -16.35
C TYR A 115 7.17 22.22 -15.05
N HIS A 116 7.96 21.69 -14.11
CA HIS A 116 7.44 21.23 -12.81
C HIS A 116 6.82 22.37 -12.00
N GLN A 117 7.47 23.53 -11.93
CA GLN A 117 6.93 24.69 -11.21
C GLN A 117 5.61 25.19 -11.81
N ALA A 118 5.53 25.24 -13.13
CA ALA A 118 4.31 25.64 -13.82
C ALA A 118 3.18 24.61 -13.63
N LEU A 119 3.50 23.32 -13.69
CA LEU A 119 2.54 22.24 -13.48
C LEU A 119 1.95 22.31 -12.06
N GLU A 120 2.82 22.34 -11.04
CA GLU A 120 2.39 22.42 -9.63
C GLU A 120 1.60 23.70 -9.34
N ALA A 121 2.03 24.85 -9.88
CA ALA A 121 1.30 26.10 -9.72
C ALA A 121 -0.10 26.05 -10.36
N SER A 122 -0.25 25.39 -11.52
CA SER A 122 -1.55 25.20 -12.14
C SER A 122 -2.44 24.25 -11.35
N ILE A 123 -1.87 23.15 -10.84
CA ILE A 123 -2.60 22.16 -10.02
C ILE A 123 -3.11 22.83 -8.74
N ALA A 124 -2.24 23.52 -8.01
CA ALA A 124 -2.61 24.22 -6.77
C ALA A 124 -3.70 25.29 -6.98
N ARG A 125 -3.76 25.87 -8.18
CA ARG A 125 -4.77 26.89 -8.53
C ARG A 125 -6.12 26.30 -8.89
N ASN A 126 -6.16 25.14 -9.55
CA ASN A 126 -7.37 24.62 -10.19
C ASN A 126 -7.96 23.40 -9.48
N PHE A 127 -7.18 22.68 -8.67
CA PHE A 127 -7.59 21.46 -7.98
C PHE A 127 -7.37 21.63 -6.46
N PRO A 128 -8.43 21.93 -5.68
CA PRO A 128 -8.31 22.25 -4.24
C PRO A 128 -7.59 21.21 -3.39
N ASP A 129 -7.74 19.93 -3.74
CA ASP A 129 -7.12 18.79 -3.04
C ASP A 129 -5.72 18.43 -3.56
N ASN A 130 -5.11 19.31 -4.37
CA ASN A 130 -3.81 19.07 -5.02
C ASN A 130 -3.83 17.75 -5.83
N GLY A 131 -4.91 17.53 -6.59
CA GLY A 131 -5.19 16.30 -7.31
C GLY A 131 -4.21 16.07 -8.46
N CYS A 132 -3.09 15.40 -8.18
CA CYS A 132 -2.09 15.05 -9.18
C CYS A 132 -1.44 13.70 -8.92
N ILE A 133 -1.39 12.87 -9.98
CA ILE A 133 -0.61 11.62 -10.01
C ILE A 133 0.51 11.80 -11.03
N ALA A 134 1.76 11.82 -10.58
CA ALA A 134 2.92 11.90 -11.45
C ALA A 134 3.33 10.51 -11.95
N CYS A 135 3.62 10.40 -13.23
CA CYS A 135 3.99 9.13 -13.85
C CYS A 135 5.03 9.32 -14.95
N MET A 136 5.83 8.27 -15.20
CA MET A 136 7.01 8.32 -16.05
C MET A 136 7.94 9.47 -15.65
N CYS A 137 8.17 9.67 -14.36
CA CYS A 137 8.72 10.90 -13.77
C CYS A 137 9.95 10.66 -12.88
N HIS A 138 10.63 9.53 -13.04
CA HIS A 138 11.75 9.10 -12.18
C HIS A 138 13.11 9.70 -12.56
N ASN A 139 13.17 10.61 -13.53
CA ASN A 139 14.40 11.34 -13.79
C ASN A 139 14.78 12.21 -12.57
N THR A 140 16.07 12.30 -12.29
CA THR A 140 16.57 12.97 -11.08
C THR A 140 16.24 14.46 -11.07
N ASP A 141 16.27 15.14 -12.22
CA ASP A 141 15.93 16.56 -12.29
C ASP A 141 14.47 16.82 -11.87
N GLY A 142 13.55 15.93 -12.26
CA GLY A 142 12.13 16.00 -11.90
C GLY A 142 11.91 15.74 -10.42
N LEU A 143 12.50 14.66 -9.89
CA LEU A 143 12.41 14.32 -8.47
C LEU A 143 12.94 15.46 -7.56
N TYR A 144 14.06 16.09 -7.93
CA TYR A 144 14.63 17.21 -7.18
C TYR A 144 13.96 18.57 -7.47
N SER A 145 13.06 18.64 -8.46
CA SER A 145 12.29 19.85 -8.79
C SER A 145 10.88 19.85 -8.20
N ALA A 146 10.33 18.67 -7.89
CA ALA A 146 9.01 18.53 -7.28
C ALA A 146 8.98 19.13 -5.86
N LYS A 147 7.89 19.84 -5.54
CA LYS A 147 7.68 20.45 -4.21
C LYS A 147 6.36 20.08 -3.58
N GLN A 148 5.33 19.88 -4.41
CA GLN A 148 3.95 19.71 -3.94
C GLN A 148 3.31 18.44 -4.50
N THR A 149 3.78 17.94 -5.65
CA THR A 149 3.26 16.69 -6.22
C THR A 149 3.66 15.51 -5.35
N ALA A 150 2.67 14.89 -4.70
CA ALA A 150 2.93 13.88 -3.69
C ALA A 150 2.86 12.44 -4.21
N ILE A 151 1.99 12.14 -5.19
CA ILE A 151 1.77 10.77 -5.67
C ILE A 151 2.64 10.51 -6.90
N VAL A 152 3.43 9.43 -6.86
CA VAL A 152 4.33 9.02 -7.94
C VAL A 152 4.14 7.56 -8.30
N ARG A 153 3.84 7.23 -9.55
CA ARG A 153 3.81 5.83 -10.01
C ARG A 153 5.21 5.24 -9.83
N ALA A 154 5.34 4.15 -9.08
CA ALA A 154 6.62 3.53 -8.72
C ALA A 154 6.96 2.28 -9.57
N SER A 155 6.19 2.02 -10.62
CA SER A 155 6.35 0.88 -11.51
C SER A 155 6.28 1.28 -12.98
N ASP A 156 6.65 0.35 -13.85
CA ASP A 156 6.13 0.31 -15.23
C ASP A 156 4.61 0.01 -15.21
N ASP A 157 3.97 0.05 -16.37
CA ASP A 157 2.54 -0.27 -16.50
C ASP A 157 2.24 -1.71 -16.02
N PHE A 158 1.07 -1.89 -15.42
CA PHE A 158 0.48 -3.22 -15.25
C PHE A 158 0.06 -3.78 -16.62
N TYR A 159 0.72 -4.86 -17.07
CA TYR A 159 0.42 -5.55 -18.33
C TYR A 159 -0.40 -6.84 -18.09
N PRO A 160 -1.75 -6.79 -18.09
CA PRO A 160 -2.60 -7.94 -17.75
C PRO A 160 -2.48 -9.13 -18.72
N ARG A 161 -1.93 -8.91 -19.91
CA ARG A 161 -1.78 -9.96 -20.95
C ARG A 161 -0.36 -10.49 -21.07
N ASP A 162 0.58 -9.94 -20.31
CA ASP A 162 1.96 -10.41 -20.28
C ASP A 162 2.22 -11.14 -18.95
N PRO A 163 2.22 -12.49 -18.95
CA PRO A 163 2.48 -13.26 -17.74
C PRO A 163 3.86 -12.98 -17.13
N ALA A 164 4.85 -12.57 -17.94
CA ALA A 164 6.19 -12.27 -17.47
C ALA A 164 6.22 -11.02 -16.58
N SER A 165 5.24 -10.12 -16.73
CA SER A 165 5.20 -8.85 -16.02
C SER A 165 4.81 -8.98 -14.55
N HIS A 166 4.02 -10.00 -14.16
CA HIS A 166 3.34 -9.97 -12.86
C HIS A 166 4.25 -10.07 -11.64
N THR A 167 5.21 -10.99 -11.65
CA THR A 167 6.17 -11.12 -10.55
C THR A 167 7.17 -9.96 -10.54
N VAL A 168 7.59 -9.53 -11.74
CA VAL A 168 8.50 -8.40 -11.93
C VAL A 168 7.85 -7.07 -11.48
N HIS A 169 6.55 -6.90 -11.65
CA HIS A 169 5.83 -5.71 -11.19
C HIS A 169 5.92 -5.57 -9.67
N ILE A 170 5.59 -6.63 -8.93
CA ILE A 170 5.58 -6.60 -7.47
C ILE A 170 7.00 -6.43 -6.91
N SER A 171 8.01 -7.08 -7.48
CA SER A 171 9.40 -6.83 -7.07
C SER A 171 9.81 -5.40 -7.39
N SER A 172 9.70 -4.95 -8.64
CA SER A 172 10.15 -3.61 -9.04
C SER A 172 9.50 -2.50 -8.21
N VAL A 173 8.19 -2.58 -7.98
CA VAL A 173 7.47 -1.53 -7.24
C VAL A 173 7.88 -1.48 -5.77
N ALA A 174 8.15 -2.63 -5.15
CA ALA A 174 8.63 -2.69 -3.77
C ALA A 174 10.03 -2.07 -3.66
N TYR A 175 10.98 -2.45 -4.52
CA TYR A 175 12.33 -1.88 -4.50
C TYR A 175 12.34 -0.38 -4.83
N ASN A 176 11.55 0.06 -5.82
CA ASN A 176 11.44 1.50 -6.15
C ASN A 176 10.85 2.31 -4.98
N SER A 177 9.92 1.72 -4.22
CA SER A 177 9.31 2.35 -3.05
C SER A 177 10.31 2.59 -1.90
N LEU A 178 11.47 1.91 -1.88
CA LEU A 178 12.53 2.17 -0.91
C LEU A 178 13.09 3.60 -1.05
N PHE A 179 13.27 4.07 -2.28
CA PHE A 179 13.79 5.41 -2.54
C PHE A 179 12.66 6.43 -2.64
N LEU A 180 11.63 6.16 -3.45
CA LEU A 180 10.53 7.10 -3.67
C LEU A 180 9.73 7.36 -2.40
N GLY A 181 9.56 6.33 -1.56
CA GLY A 181 8.79 6.40 -0.32
C GLY A 181 9.42 7.25 0.80
N GLU A 182 10.60 7.82 0.59
CA GLU A 182 11.24 8.76 1.54
C GLU A 182 10.67 10.18 1.44
N PHE A 183 10.18 10.57 0.26
CA PHE A 183 9.73 11.95 0.01
C PHE A 183 8.50 12.05 -0.89
N MET A 184 7.97 10.93 -1.39
CA MET A 184 6.73 10.85 -2.15
C MET A 184 5.89 9.66 -1.68
N GLN A 185 4.62 9.65 -2.06
CA GLN A 185 3.69 8.53 -1.89
C GLN A 185 3.74 7.64 -3.14
N PRO A 186 4.31 6.42 -3.07
CA PRO A 186 4.34 5.51 -4.20
C PRO A 186 2.93 5.06 -4.58
N ASP A 187 2.65 5.14 -5.87
CA ASP A 187 1.51 4.54 -6.55
C ASP A 187 1.98 3.24 -7.22
N TRP A 188 1.34 2.14 -6.84
CA TRP A 188 1.72 0.79 -7.29
C TRP A 188 1.00 0.35 -8.57
N ASP A 189 0.34 1.30 -9.22
CA ASP A 189 -0.45 1.14 -10.42
C ASP A 189 -1.71 0.30 -10.24
N MET A 190 -2.58 0.37 -11.24
CA MET A 190 -3.80 -0.40 -11.34
C MET A 190 -3.55 -1.90 -11.43
N PHE A 191 -4.60 -2.69 -11.16
CA PHE A 191 -4.65 -4.12 -11.47
C PHE A 191 -6.06 -4.54 -11.89
N HIS A 192 -6.21 -5.77 -12.37
CA HIS A 192 -7.51 -6.37 -12.65
C HIS A 192 -7.93 -7.30 -11.51
N SER A 193 -9.12 -7.07 -10.97
CA SER A 193 -9.73 -7.92 -9.94
C SER A 193 -10.20 -9.28 -10.48
N LEU A 194 -10.57 -9.34 -11.77
CA LEU A 194 -10.81 -10.59 -12.50
C LEU A 194 -9.59 -10.99 -13.31
N HIS A 195 -8.60 -11.57 -12.63
CA HIS A 195 -7.36 -12.02 -13.25
C HIS A 195 -6.76 -13.21 -12.48
N PRO A 196 -6.07 -14.18 -13.14
CA PRO A 196 -5.42 -15.29 -12.43
C PRO A 196 -4.43 -14.87 -11.34
N ALA A 197 -3.80 -13.69 -11.48
CA ALA A 197 -2.90 -13.11 -10.50
C ALA A 197 -3.57 -12.04 -9.60
N ALA A 198 -4.90 -11.92 -9.59
CA ALA A 198 -5.60 -10.82 -8.91
C ALA A 198 -5.37 -10.80 -7.40
N ASP A 199 -5.51 -11.95 -6.71
CA ASP A 199 -5.24 -12.05 -5.26
C ASP A 199 -3.79 -11.68 -4.94
N TYR A 200 -2.82 -12.10 -5.76
CA TYR A 200 -1.39 -11.77 -5.59
C TYR A 200 -1.16 -10.24 -5.66
N HIS A 201 -1.76 -9.57 -6.65
CA HIS A 201 -1.66 -8.13 -6.85
C HIS A 201 -2.40 -7.32 -5.77
N ALA A 202 -3.57 -7.78 -5.34
CA ALA A 202 -4.36 -7.15 -4.30
C ALA A 202 -3.70 -7.31 -2.92
N ALA A 203 -3.12 -8.46 -2.62
CA ALA A 203 -2.36 -8.71 -1.40
C ALA A 203 -1.13 -7.78 -1.32
N ALA A 204 -0.35 -7.67 -2.39
CA ALA A 204 0.79 -6.76 -2.45
C ALA A 204 0.40 -5.29 -2.18
N ARG A 205 -0.67 -4.80 -2.81
CA ARG A 205 -1.16 -3.43 -2.63
C ARG A 205 -1.73 -3.17 -1.22
N SER A 206 -2.29 -4.19 -0.57
CA SER A 206 -2.77 -4.08 0.82
C SER A 206 -1.64 -3.81 1.82
N VAL A 207 -0.43 -4.31 1.53
CA VAL A 207 0.79 -4.06 2.31
C VAL A 207 1.56 -2.84 1.79
N GLY A 208 1.36 -2.44 0.54
CA GLY A 208 2.09 -1.35 -0.12
C GLY A 208 1.83 0.05 0.45
N GLY A 209 0.79 0.23 1.27
CA GLY A 209 0.41 1.55 1.80
C GLY A 209 0.11 2.57 0.69
N CYS A 210 -0.32 2.09 -0.48
CA CYS A 210 -0.49 2.85 -1.70
C CYS A 210 -1.97 3.08 -2.04
N PRO A 211 -2.29 3.94 -3.02
CA PRO A 211 -3.62 3.98 -3.62
C PRO A 211 -4.01 2.63 -4.25
N ILE A 212 -5.31 2.32 -4.27
CA ILE A 212 -5.85 1.12 -4.89
C ILE A 212 -6.65 1.52 -6.13
N TYR A 213 -6.17 1.12 -7.30
CA TYR A 213 -6.88 1.32 -8.57
C TYR A 213 -7.21 -0.01 -9.22
N VAL A 214 -8.42 -0.14 -9.74
CA VAL A 214 -8.85 -1.27 -10.54
C VAL A 214 -9.16 -0.79 -11.95
N SER A 215 -8.64 -1.51 -12.95
CA SER A 215 -8.85 -1.18 -14.37
C SER A 215 -9.66 -2.25 -15.10
N ASP A 216 -10.40 -3.05 -14.34
CA ASP A 216 -11.36 -4.01 -14.87
C ASP A 216 -12.34 -3.34 -15.84
N LYS A 217 -12.76 -4.09 -16.86
CA LYS A 217 -13.83 -3.66 -17.75
C LYS A 217 -15.10 -3.41 -16.91
N PRO A 218 -15.81 -2.28 -17.10
CA PRO A 218 -17.06 -2.01 -16.37
C PRO A 218 -18.02 -3.21 -16.37
N GLY A 219 -18.55 -3.53 -15.20
CA GLY A 219 -19.43 -4.68 -14.98
C GLY A 219 -18.72 -6.04 -14.87
N ASN A 220 -17.39 -6.09 -14.98
CA ASN A 220 -16.59 -7.31 -14.88
C ASN A 220 -15.63 -7.18 -13.69
N HIS A 221 -16.17 -7.14 -12.48
CA HIS A 221 -15.40 -7.00 -11.25
C HIS A 221 -15.53 -8.25 -10.37
N ASN A 222 -14.47 -8.58 -9.64
CA ASN A 222 -14.50 -9.58 -8.58
C ASN A 222 -14.80 -8.91 -7.23
N PHE A 223 -16.08 -8.72 -6.91
CA PHE A 223 -16.47 -8.06 -5.67
C PHE A 223 -16.03 -8.83 -4.41
N GLU A 224 -15.91 -10.16 -4.47
CA GLU A 224 -15.44 -10.94 -3.32
C GLU A 224 -13.97 -10.65 -3.01
N LEU A 225 -13.13 -10.45 -4.03
CA LEU A 225 -11.77 -9.96 -3.83
C LEU A 225 -11.74 -8.51 -3.35
N LEU A 226 -12.54 -7.62 -3.97
CA LEU A 226 -12.53 -6.20 -3.61
C LEU A 226 -12.98 -5.95 -2.17
N LYS A 227 -13.92 -6.73 -1.64
CA LYS A 227 -14.34 -6.68 -0.24
C LYS A 227 -13.25 -7.07 0.76
N LYS A 228 -12.13 -7.68 0.32
CA LYS A 228 -10.95 -7.96 1.17
C LYS A 228 -10.02 -6.75 1.31
N ILE A 229 -10.20 -5.70 0.50
CA ILE A 229 -9.32 -4.52 0.45
C ILE A 229 -10.06 -3.19 0.66
N VAL A 230 -11.36 -3.14 0.33
CA VAL A 230 -12.20 -1.94 0.41
C VAL A 230 -13.34 -2.18 1.41
N LEU A 231 -13.54 -1.23 2.32
CA LEU A 231 -14.65 -1.18 3.26
C LEU A 231 -15.94 -0.73 2.56
N PRO A 232 -17.13 -0.99 3.13
CA PRO A 232 -18.39 -0.62 2.48
C PRO A 232 -18.59 0.90 2.25
N ASP A 233 -17.88 1.77 2.97
CA ASP A 233 -17.85 3.23 2.74
C ASP A 233 -16.95 3.68 1.57
N GLY A 234 -16.34 2.71 0.88
CA GLY A 234 -15.40 2.92 -0.22
C GLY A 234 -13.97 3.25 0.22
N SER A 235 -13.71 3.34 1.52
CA SER A 235 -12.36 3.56 2.04
C SER A 235 -11.56 2.27 2.13
N VAL A 236 -10.23 2.41 2.23
CA VAL A 236 -9.31 1.27 2.35
C VAL A 236 -8.67 1.23 3.73
N LEU A 237 -8.32 0.04 4.21
CA LEU A 237 -7.46 -0.15 5.38
C LEU A 237 -5.99 0.00 4.98
N ARG A 238 -5.61 1.20 4.53
CA ARG A 238 -4.25 1.48 4.02
C ARG A 238 -3.25 1.46 5.18
N ALA A 239 -2.17 0.72 5.02
CA ALA A 239 -1.03 0.75 5.93
C ALA A 239 -0.35 2.14 5.93
N GLN A 240 0.39 2.48 6.98
CA GLN A 240 0.82 3.86 7.25
C GLN A 240 1.98 4.35 6.39
N LEU A 241 2.91 3.47 6.04
CA LEU A 241 4.12 3.81 5.31
C LEU A 241 4.01 3.39 3.85
N PRO A 242 4.88 3.85 2.96
CA PRO A 242 5.15 3.14 1.71
C PRO A 242 5.70 1.75 2.00
N GLY A 243 5.14 0.71 1.40
CA GLY A 243 5.61 -0.67 1.57
C GLY A 243 7.00 -0.87 0.98
N ARG A 244 7.87 -1.58 1.71
CA ARG A 244 9.29 -1.74 1.35
C ARG A 244 9.76 -3.18 1.54
N PRO A 245 10.80 -3.63 0.81
CA PRO A 245 11.43 -4.90 1.10
C PRO A 245 11.92 -4.93 2.55
N THR A 246 11.82 -6.10 3.19
CA THR A 246 12.49 -6.33 4.48
C THR A 246 14.01 -6.25 4.29
N ARG A 247 14.74 -6.02 5.38
CA ARG A 247 16.19 -5.79 5.36
C ARG A 247 16.96 -6.93 4.69
N ASP A 248 16.54 -8.17 4.89
CA ASP A 248 17.14 -9.36 4.29
C ASP A 248 16.84 -9.50 2.79
N CYS A 249 15.83 -8.81 2.26
CA CYS A 249 15.55 -8.77 0.83
C CYS A 249 16.33 -7.66 0.08
N LEU A 250 16.99 -6.71 0.76
CA LEU A 250 17.54 -5.51 0.11
C LEU A 250 18.59 -5.81 -0.98
N PHE A 251 19.34 -6.90 -0.85
CA PHE A 251 20.46 -7.24 -1.73
C PHE A 251 20.29 -8.60 -2.44
N VAL A 252 19.07 -9.11 -2.52
CA VAL A 252 18.76 -10.37 -3.23
C VAL A 252 17.97 -10.09 -4.51
N ASP A 253 17.83 -11.11 -5.37
CA ASP A 253 17.07 -11.00 -6.62
C ASP A 253 15.89 -11.97 -6.59
N PRO A 254 14.77 -11.58 -5.94
CA PRO A 254 13.66 -12.49 -5.67
C PRO A 254 12.94 -12.96 -6.93
N ALA A 255 13.31 -12.42 -8.10
CA ALA A 255 12.73 -12.79 -9.39
C ALA A 255 13.57 -13.82 -10.17
N ARG A 256 14.85 -14.02 -9.80
CA ARG A 256 15.79 -14.80 -10.62
C ARG A 256 16.76 -15.69 -9.84
N ASP A 257 17.00 -15.46 -8.55
CA ASP A 257 18.02 -16.21 -7.81
C ASP A 257 17.63 -17.67 -7.47
N GLY A 258 16.37 -18.05 -7.67
CA GLY A 258 15.87 -19.39 -7.41
C GLY A 258 15.82 -19.78 -5.93
N ILE A 259 16.03 -18.85 -4.99
CA ILE A 259 16.11 -19.15 -3.55
C ILE A 259 15.34 -18.15 -2.67
N SER A 260 15.19 -16.91 -3.10
CA SER A 260 14.62 -15.85 -2.27
C SER A 260 13.13 -15.62 -2.53
N LEU A 261 12.37 -15.56 -1.44
CA LEU A 261 11.04 -14.96 -1.40
C LEU A 261 11.20 -13.45 -1.18
N LEU A 262 10.36 -12.65 -1.83
CA LEU A 262 10.25 -11.22 -1.53
C LEU A 262 9.37 -11.04 -0.31
N LYS A 263 9.90 -10.42 0.74
CA LYS A 263 9.10 -9.96 1.88
C LYS A 263 8.95 -8.45 1.81
N ILE A 264 7.72 -7.97 1.93
CA ILE A 264 7.36 -6.57 1.93
C ILE A 264 6.74 -6.27 3.29
N TRP A 265 7.24 -5.26 4.00
CA TRP A 265 6.72 -4.90 5.31
C TRP A 265 6.06 -3.53 5.32
N ASN A 266 5.15 -3.34 6.28
CA ASN A 266 4.53 -2.07 6.63
C ASN A 266 4.00 -2.10 8.06
N VAL A 267 3.49 -0.98 8.55
CA VAL A 267 2.86 -0.83 9.87
C VAL A 267 1.47 -0.22 9.78
N ASN A 268 0.61 -0.62 10.71
CA ASN A 268 -0.66 -0.01 11.05
C ASN A 268 -0.51 0.81 12.34
N LYS A 269 -1.60 1.42 12.82
CA LYS A 269 -1.60 2.19 14.06
C LYS A 269 -1.21 1.36 15.29
N CYS A 270 -1.55 0.07 15.31
CA CYS A 270 -1.33 -0.81 16.47
C CYS A 270 -0.67 -2.16 16.13
N THR A 271 -0.41 -2.46 14.86
CA THR A 271 0.13 -3.75 14.41
C THR A 271 1.12 -3.58 13.26
N GLY A 272 1.90 -4.60 12.97
CA GLY A 272 2.72 -4.72 11.77
C GLY A 272 2.11 -5.68 10.75
N VAL A 273 2.48 -5.54 9.48
CA VAL A 273 2.10 -6.48 8.42
C VAL A 273 3.30 -6.78 7.52
N VAL A 274 3.48 -8.07 7.19
CA VAL A 274 4.46 -8.53 6.20
C VAL A 274 3.74 -9.38 5.16
N GLY A 275 3.85 -8.99 3.91
CA GLY A 275 3.49 -9.84 2.78
C GLY A 275 4.70 -10.60 2.27
N VAL A 276 4.60 -11.91 2.12
CA VAL A 276 5.63 -12.78 1.54
C VAL A 276 5.17 -13.24 0.17
N PHE A 277 6.00 -13.09 -0.84
CA PHE A 277 5.66 -13.34 -2.24
C PHE A 277 6.75 -14.16 -2.93
N ASN A 278 6.35 -15.18 -3.69
CA ASN A 278 7.27 -15.84 -4.62
C ASN A 278 7.24 -15.12 -5.98
N CYS A 279 8.33 -14.42 -6.30
CA CYS A 279 8.46 -13.62 -7.53
C CYS A 279 9.28 -14.31 -8.64
N GLN A 280 9.68 -15.58 -8.48
CA GLN A 280 10.60 -16.25 -9.39
C GLN A 280 10.04 -16.45 -10.81
N GLY A 281 10.94 -16.63 -11.77
CA GLY A 281 10.62 -17.14 -13.12
C GLY A 281 10.61 -16.12 -14.25
N ALA A 282 10.55 -14.82 -13.93
CA ALA A 282 10.60 -13.76 -14.93
C ALA A 282 11.55 -12.63 -14.53
N GLY A 283 12.03 -11.87 -15.52
CA GLY A 283 12.91 -10.74 -15.26
C GLY A 283 13.23 -9.93 -16.52
N TRP A 284 13.79 -8.74 -16.33
CA TRP A 284 14.23 -7.88 -17.43
C TRP A 284 15.37 -8.53 -18.23
N CYS A 285 15.17 -8.71 -19.53
CA CYS A 285 16.17 -9.20 -20.46
C CYS A 285 16.93 -8.03 -21.10
N LYS A 286 18.20 -7.82 -20.74
CA LYS A 286 19.03 -6.73 -21.27
C LYS A 286 19.33 -6.82 -22.77
N VAL A 287 19.22 -8.00 -23.37
CA VAL A 287 19.47 -8.23 -24.80
C VAL A 287 18.26 -7.80 -25.62
N VAL A 288 17.07 -8.27 -25.24
CA VAL A 288 15.84 -7.98 -26.00
C VAL A 288 15.09 -6.75 -25.48
N LYS A 289 15.53 -6.17 -24.35
CA LYS A 289 14.95 -4.96 -23.75
C LYS A 289 13.46 -5.12 -23.44
N THR A 290 13.12 -6.26 -22.86
CA THR A 290 11.75 -6.58 -22.43
C THR A 290 11.79 -7.57 -21.28
N THR A 291 10.71 -7.61 -20.50
CA THR A 291 10.53 -8.63 -19.46
C THR A 291 10.27 -9.98 -20.10
N ARG A 292 10.94 -11.03 -19.62
CA ARG A 292 10.80 -12.39 -20.15
C ARG A 292 10.73 -13.41 -19.05
N ILE A 293 9.96 -14.46 -19.31
CA ILE A 293 10.02 -15.71 -18.56
C ILE A 293 11.36 -16.37 -18.91
N HIS A 294 12.21 -16.56 -17.91
CA HIS A 294 13.50 -17.26 -18.04
C HIS A 294 13.42 -18.70 -17.49
N ASP A 295 12.44 -18.96 -16.63
CA ASP A 295 12.10 -20.28 -16.11
C ASP A 295 10.58 -20.44 -16.12
N THR A 296 10.09 -21.42 -16.89
CA THR A 296 8.66 -21.68 -17.07
C THR A 296 8.05 -22.52 -15.94
N SER A 297 8.87 -23.10 -15.06
CA SER A 297 8.40 -23.90 -13.92
C SER A 297 9.29 -23.67 -12.70
N PRO A 298 9.38 -22.43 -12.17
CA PRO A 298 10.24 -22.16 -11.04
C PRO A 298 9.81 -22.93 -9.80
N GLY A 299 10.80 -23.29 -8.98
CA GLY A 299 10.59 -24.12 -7.80
C GLY A 299 9.70 -23.48 -6.74
N THR A 300 9.08 -24.34 -5.94
CA THR A 300 8.51 -23.94 -4.64
C THR A 300 9.65 -23.50 -3.73
N LEU A 301 9.53 -22.32 -3.14
CA LEU A 301 10.54 -21.78 -2.22
C LEU A 301 10.04 -21.86 -0.78
N THR A 302 10.99 -22.06 0.13
CA THR A 302 10.76 -22.01 1.58
C THR A 302 11.64 -20.92 2.17
N GLY A 303 11.04 -20.05 2.99
CA GLY A 303 11.74 -19.03 3.77
C GLY A 303 11.18 -18.96 5.19
N SER A 304 11.45 -17.85 5.86
CA SER A 304 10.86 -17.56 7.16
C SER A 304 10.49 -16.09 7.32
N VAL A 305 9.55 -15.84 8.23
CA VAL A 305 9.09 -14.51 8.61
C VAL A 305 9.14 -14.36 10.13
N GLN A 306 9.43 -13.15 10.61
CA GLN A 306 9.55 -12.85 12.04
C GLN A 306 9.08 -11.44 12.36
N ALA A 307 8.85 -11.16 13.65
CA ALA A 307 8.36 -9.86 14.09
C ALA A 307 9.30 -8.69 13.72
N THR A 308 10.61 -8.93 13.70
CA THR A 308 11.63 -7.93 13.34
C THR A 308 11.73 -7.66 11.83
N ASP A 309 10.98 -8.39 11.00
CA ASP A 309 10.84 -8.05 9.58
C ASP A 309 10.00 -6.77 9.40
N VAL A 310 9.24 -6.36 10.43
CA VAL A 310 8.58 -5.06 10.50
C VAL A 310 9.46 -4.10 11.29
N ASP A 311 10.27 -3.29 10.58
CA ASP A 311 11.27 -2.41 11.21
C ASP A 311 10.67 -1.47 12.27
N ASP A 312 9.45 -0.96 12.04
CA ASP A 312 8.78 0.00 12.91
C ASP A 312 7.87 -0.63 14.00
N LEU A 313 7.88 -1.95 14.16
CA LEU A 313 6.95 -2.64 15.07
C LEU A 313 7.12 -2.22 16.53
N ALA A 314 8.36 -2.04 16.99
CA ALA A 314 8.63 -1.62 18.37
C ALA A 314 8.07 -0.23 18.66
N ARG A 315 8.07 0.67 17.67
CA ARG A 315 7.51 2.02 17.80
C ARG A 315 5.99 1.98 18.01
N VAL A 316 5.27 1.11 17.29
CA VAL A 316 3.80 0.99 17.43
C VAL A 316 3.39 0.16 18.65
N ALA A 317 4.24 -0.75 19.10
CA ALA A 317 3.99 -1.56 20.30
C ALA A 317 4.11 -0.75 21.60
N GLY A 318 5.00 0.26 21.61
CA GLY A 318 5.29 1.10 22.77
C GLY A 318 6.51 0.61 23.58
N PRO A 319 6.99 1.44 24.53
CA PRO A 319 8.26 1.23 25.22
C PRO A 319 8.30 -0.02 26.12
N ASP A 320 7.14 -0.48 26.60
CA ASP A 320 7.03 -1.61 27.54
C ASP A 320 6.94 -2.97 26.82
N TRP A 321 6.99 -2.98 25.49
CA TRP A 321 6.87 -4.21 24.72
C TRP A 321 8.14 -5.07 24.81
N ASN A 322 7.97 -6.30 25.31
CA ASN A 322 9.09 -7.23 25.54
C ASN A 322 9.60 -7.91 24.26
N GLY A 323 8.86 -7.82 23.14
CA GLY A 323 9.18 -8.46 21.86
C GLY A 323 8.29 -9.65 21.48
N GLU A 324 7.39 -10.10 22.37
CA GLU A 324 6.43 -11.16 22.06
C GLU A 324 5.29 -10.65 21.17
N THR A 325 4.89 -11.46 20.19
CA THR A 325 3.79 -11.12 19.30
C THR A 325 2.79 -12.24 19.21
N VAL A 326 1.57 -11.89 18.85
CA VAL A 326 0.64 -12.80 18.21
C VAL A 326 0.75 -12.58 16.72
N VAL A 327 0.91 -13.66 15.96
CA VAL A 327 0.92 -13.63 14.50
C VAL A 327 -0.36 -14.22 13.98
N TYR A 328 -1.04 -13.48 13.10
CA TYR A 328 -2.16 -13.99 12.32
C TYR A 328 -1.74 -14.18 10.86
N ALA A 329 -1.79 -15.43 10.38
CA ALA A 329 -1.53 -15.78 8.98
C ALA A 329 -2.85 -15.78 8.20
N HIS A 330 -2.95 -14.90 7.20
CA HIS A 330 -4.23 -14.61 6.55
C HIS A 330 -4.80 -15.80 5.78
N ARG A 331 -4.00 -16.53 4.99
CA ARG A 331 -4.53 -17.62 4.16
C ARG A 331 -4.87 -18.87 4.95
N SER A 332 -4.05 -19.25 5.94
CA SER A 332 -4.34 -20.40 6.80
C SER A 332 -5.37 -20.08 7.88
N GLY A 333 -5.50 -18.81 8.26
CA GLY A 333 -6.33 -18.37 9.39
C GLY A 333 -5.74 -18.69 10.76
N GLU A 334 -4.47 -19.12 10.80
CA GLU A 334 -3.80 -19.53 12.04
C GLU A 334 -3.40 -18.35 12.91
N VAL A 335 -3.51 -18.54 14.22
CA VAL A 335 -3.10 -17.59 15.26
C VAL A 335 -2.02 -18.24 16.11
N ILE A 336 -0.84 -17.62 16.14
CA ILE A 336 0.35 -18.19 16.76
C ILE A 336 0.95 -17.16 17.71
N ARG A 337 1.13 -17.52 18.99
CA ARG A 337 1.96 -16.72 19.90
C ARG A 337 3.43 -16.97 19.57
N LEU A 338 4.11 -15.96 19.05
CA LEU A 338 5.49 -16.01 18.59
C LEU A 338 6.40 -15.34 19.63
N PRO A 339 7.29 -16.09 20.29
CA PRO A 339 8.29 -15.54 21.21
C PRO A 339 9.23 -14.56 20.52
N LYS A 340 9.84 -13.67 21.32
CA LYS A 340 10.86 -12.74 20.83
C LYS A 340 11.98 -13.47 20.08
N GLY A 341 12.25 -13.06 18.84
CA GLY A 341 13.32 -13.61 18.01
C GLY A 341 13.01 -14.98 17.38
N ALA A 342 11.82 -15.53 17.61
CA ALA A 342 11.35 -16.70 16.88
C ALA A 342 10.89 -16.32 15.46
N SER A 343 10.89 -17.29 14.55
CA SER A 343 10.42 -17.13 13.17
C SER A 343 9.44 -18.25 12.80
N LEU A 344 8.61 -17.99 11.81
CA LEU A 344 7.66 -18.94 11.24
C LEU A 344 8.10 -19.35 9.83
N PRO A 345 8.04 -20.64 9.47
CA PRO A 345 8.33 -21.08 8.12
C PRO A 345 7.22 -20.66 7.17
N VAL A 346 7.59 -20.37 5.92
CA VAL A 346 6.66 -20.05 4.84
C VAL A 346 7.11 -20.76 3.56
N THR A 347 6.19 -21.47 2.91
CA THR A 347 6.46 -22.24 1.70
C THR A 347 5.48 -21.83 0.61
N LEU A 348 5.98 -21.33 -0.52
CA LEU A 348 5.17 -20.74 -1.58
C LEU A 348 5.60 -21.21 -2.96
N LYS A 349 4.64 -21.60 -3.79
CA LYS A 349 4.83 -21.74 -5.24
C LYS A 349 4.87 -20.35 -5.88
N VAL A 350 5.33 -20.29 -7.13
CA VAL A 350 5.35 -19.05 -7.92
C VAL A 350 3.95 -18.44 -8.00
N LEU A 351 3.87 -17.11 -7.91
CA LEU A 351 2.61 -16.34 -7.83
C LEU A 351 1.73 -16.65 -6.60
N GLU A 352 2.22 -17.42 -5.63
CA GLU A 352 1.61 -17.50 -4.32
C GLU A 352 2.17 -16.44 -3.38
N TYR A 353 1.38 -16.13 -2.36
CA TYR A 353 1.71 -15.18 -1.31
C TYR A 353 1.19 -15.66 0.05
N GLU A 354 1.62 -15.01 1.13
CA GLU A 354 0.98 -15.05 2.45
C GLU A 354 1.08 -13.67 3.11
N LEU A 355 0.09 -13.29 3.92
CA LEU A 355 0.10 -12.05 4.70
C LEU A 355 0.13 -12.37 6.19
N TYR A 356 1.21 -11.97 6.85
CA TYR A 356 1.41 -12.14 8.29
C TYR A 356 1.17 -10.83 9.01
N HIS A 357 0.27 -10.85 9.99
CA HIS A 357 -0.05 -9.70 10.83
C HIS A 357 0.60 -9.88 12.20
N PHE A 358 1.59 -9.05 12.50
CA PHE A 358 2.32 -9.05 13.76
C PHE A 358 1.63 -8.12 14.75
N CYS A 359 0.97 -8.71 15.74
CA CYS A 359 0.17 -8.02 16.74
C CYS A 359 0.95 -8.02 18.06
N PRO A 360 1.53 -6.89 18.51
CA PRO A 360 2.29 -6.83 19.74
C PRO A 360 1.47 -7.33 20.94
N LEU A 361 2.03 -8.27 21.69
CA LEU A 361 1.36 -8.82 22.87
C LEU A 361 1.48 -7.84 24.03
N LYS A 362 0.35 -7.47 24.63
CA LYS A 362 0.30 -6.68 25.86
C LYS A 362 0.07 -7.61 27.05
N GLU A 363 0.97 -7.59 28.02
CA GLU A 363 0.74 -8.19 29.33
C GLU A 363 -0.10 -7.23 30.17
N ILE A 364 -1.28 -7.67 30.59
CA ILE A 364 -2.25 -6.87 31.34
C ILE A 364 -2.09 -7.13 32.84
N ALA A 365 -1.99 -8.40 33.22
CA ALA A 365 -1.81 -8.88 34.58
C ALA A 365 -1.15 -10.25 34.54
N ALA A 366 -0.84 -10.81 35.72
CA ALA A 366 -0.36 -12.19 35.81
C ALA A 366 -1.32 -13.15 35.07
N ASN A 367 -0.80 -13.86 34.07
CA ASN A 367 -1.54 -14.79 33.19
C ASN A 367 -2.61 -14.18 32.26
N ILE A 368 -2.73 -12.85 32.20
CA ILE A 368 -3.64 -12.16 31.28
C ILE A 368 -2.82 -11.35 30.28
N SER A 369 -2.87 -11.76 29.01
CA SER A 369 -2.29 -11.03 27.90
C SER A 369 -3.27 -10.93 26.73
N PHE A 370 -3.08 -9.88 25.94
CA PHE A 370 -4.01 -9.52 24.87
C PHE A 370 -3.26 -8.94 23.67
N ALA A 371 -3.75 -9.24 22.46
CA ALA A 371 -3.29 -8.58 21.24
C ALA A 371 -4.46 -8.40 20.25
N PRO A 372 -4.71 -7.20 19.73
CA PRO A 372 -5.75 -7.00 18.72
C PRO A 372 -5.27 -7.49 17.35
N ILE A 373 -6.05 -8.34 16.67
CA ILE A 373 -5.71 -8.84 15.33
C ILE A 373 -6.38 -7.96 14.26
N GLY A 374 -7.70 -7.76 14.37
CA GLY A 374 -8.46 -6.92 13.44
C GLY A 374 -9.53 -7.67 12.64
N LEU A 375 -9.82 -7.21 11.42
CA LEU A 375 -10.83 -7.84 10.56
C LEU A 375 -10.21 -9.01 9.78
N LEU A 376 -10.54 -10.23 10.19
CA LEU A 376 -9.86 -11.45 9.73
C LEU A 376 -9.96 -11.68 8.22
N ASN A 377 -11.04 -11.22 7.59
CA ASN A 377 -11.27 -11.39 6.15
C ASN A 377 -10.60 -10.32 5.28
N MET A 378 -10.03 -9.26 5.89
CA MET A 378 -9.32 -8.20 5.17
C MET A 378 -7.85 -8.58 4.96
N PHE A 379 -7.29 -8.23 3.81
CA PHE A 379 -5.87 -8.45 3.53
C PHE A 379 -4.96 -7.67 4.48
N ASN A 380 -5.34 -6.45 4.87
CA ASN A 380 -4.71 -5.73 5.98
C ASN A 380 -5.63 -5.75 7.22
N SER A 381 -5.69 -6.90 7.88
CA SER A 381 -6.57 -7.19 9.02
C SER A 381 -6.42 -6.15 10.14
N GLY A 382 -5.17 -5.88 10.54
CA GLY A 382 -4.86 -4.96 11.63
C GLY A 382 -5.05 -3.48 11.31
N GLY A 383 -5.23 -3.11 10.04
CA GLY A 383 -5.49 -1.73 9.62
C GLY A 383 -6.80 -1.16 10.16
N VAL A 384 -7.71 -2.02 10.64
CA VAL A 384 -8.97 -1.65 11.30
C VAL A 384 -8.75 -1.02 12.68
N VAL A 385 -7.68 -1.41 13.40
CA VAL A 385 -7.47 -1.05 14.81
C VAL A 385 -6.76 0.29 14.89
N GLU A 386 -7.47 1.31 15.40
CA GLU A 386 -6.97 2.67 15.49
C GLU A 386 -6.31 2.98 16.82
N GLN A 387 -6.79 2.37 17.89
CA GLN A 387 -6.31 2.61 19.25
C GLN A 387 -6.60 1.40 20.14
N ILE A 388 -5.75 1.19 21.15
CA ILE A 388 -5.93 0.23 22.22
C ILE A 388 -5.61 0.87 23.58
N GLU A 389 -6.54 0.80 24.51
CA GLU A 389 -6.40 1.22 25.90
C GLU A 389 -6.75 0.03 26.83
N VAL A 390 -6.09 -0.05 27.99
CA VAL A 390 -6.32 -1.10 28.97
C VAL A 390 -6.64 -0.42 30.31
N HIS A 391 -7.77 -0.77 30.90
CA HIS A 391 -8.23 -0.25 32.18
C HIS A 391 -8.28 -1.39 33.20
N LEU A 392 -7.47 -1.32 34.25
CA LEU A 392 -7.48 -2.31 35.33
C LEU A 392 -8.68 -2.08 36.27
N ALA A 393 -9.27 -3.15 36.80
CA ALA A 393 -10.43 -3.07 37.68
C ALA A 393 -10.10 -2.57 39.11
N SER A 394 -8.83 -2.60 39.52
CA SER A 394 -8.37 -1.99 40.78
C SER A 394 -6.88 -1.63 40.74
N ASP A 395 -6.51 -0.43 41.23
CA ASP A 395 -5.11 0.03 41.39
C ASP A 395 -4.36 -0.64 42.57
N LYS A 396 -4.96 -1.63 43.23
CA LYS A 396 -4.30 -2.33 44.33
C LYS A 396 -3.37 -3.41 43.77
N LYS A 397 -2.06 -3.26 44.04
CA LYS A 397 -1.07 -4.34 43.89
C LYS A 397 -1.65 -5.63 44.49
N PRO A 398 -1.42 -6.81 43.88
CA PRO A 398 -1.87 -8.06 44.47
C PRO A 398 -1.23 -8.17 45.86
N GLU A 399 -2.04 -8.23 46.91
CA GLU A 399 -1.57 -8.68 48.22
C GLU A 399 -1.19 -10.15 48.06
N HIS A 400 0.08 -10.47 48.31
CA HIS A 400 0.54 -11.84 48.39
C HIS A 400 -0.27 -12.57 49.47
N PHE A 401 -1.17 -13.46 49.05
CA PHE A 401 -1.73 -14.47 49.94
C PHE A 401 -0.67 -15.57 50.11
N ASP A 402 -0.05 -15.61 51.29
CA ASP A 402 0.76 -16.74 51.73
C ASP A 402 -0.14 -17.98 51.85
N GLY A 403 -0.03 -18.93 50.92
CA GLY A 403 -0.45 -20.31 51.19
C GLY A 403 -1.23 -21.10 50.15
N GLU A 404 -1.12 -20.84 48.84
CA GLU A 404 -1.65 -21.79 47.83
C GLU A 404 -0.56 -22.59 47.12
N VAL A 405 -0.70 -23.91 47.22
CA VAL A 405 0.14 -24.92 46.58
C VAL A 405 0.00 -24.79 45.06
N HIS A 406 1.13 -24.61 44.37
CA HIS A 406 1.21 -24.66 42.91
C HIS A 406 0.68 -26.01 42.39
N SER A 407 -0.52 -26.01 41.84
CA SER A 407 -1.04 -27.08 40.99
C SER A 407 -0.87 -26.66 39.54
N GLU A 408 0.06 -27.30 38.83
CA GLU A 408 0.39 -27.05 37.41
C GLU A 408 -0.70 -27.52 36.41
N LEU A 409 -2.00 -27.51 36.75
CA LEU A 409 -3.00 -28.17 35.90
C LEU A 409 -4.37 -27.51 35.73
N SER A 410 -4.53 -26.20 35.98
CA SER A 410 -5.72 -25.48 35.48
C SER A 410 -5.37 -24.17 34.80
N THR A 411 -5.38 -24.15 33.47
CA THR A 411 -5.11 -22.98 32.62
C THR A 411 -6.34 -22.09 32.39
N SER A 412 -7.53 -22.47 32.88
CA SER A 412 -8.77 -21.70 32.72
C SER A 412 -9.35 -21.27 34.06
N LEU A 413 -9.39 -19.96 34.31
CA LEU A 413 -10.16 -19.40 35.43
C LEU A 413 -11.67 -19.52 35.17
N SER A 414 -12.48 -19.72 36.23
CA SER A 414 -13.94 -19.92 36.08
C SER A 414 -14.65 -18.69 35.50
N ARG A 415 -15.74 -18.90 34.74
CA ARG A 415 -16.57 -17.81 34.14
C ARG A 415 -17.25 -16.90 35.18
N ASN A 416 -17.24 -17.27 36.47
CA ASN A 416 -17.86 -16.51 37.55
C ASN A 416 -16.88 -15.55 38.27
N ARG A 417 -15.77 -15.17 37.63
CA ARG A 417 -14.78 -14.23 38.18
C ARG A 417 -15.17 -12.77 37.94
N SER A 418 -14.72 -11.87 38.80
CA SER A 418 -14.77 -10.43 38.54
C SER A 418 -13.81 -10.06 37.41
N PRO A 419 -14.12 -9.07 36.56
CA PRO A 419 -13.21 -8.60 35.53
C PRO A 419 -11.93 -8.08 36.18
N THR A 420 -10.78 -8.52 35.68
CA THR A 420 -9.46 -8.02 36.08
C THR A 420 -9.13 -6.76 35.29
N ALA A 421 -9.54 -6.72 34.02
CA ALA A 421 -9.35 -5.56 33.16
C ALA A 421 -10.45 -5.41 32.11
N THR A 422 -10.59 -4.19 31.59
CA THR A 422 -11.35 -3.88 30.38
C THR A 422 -10.38 -3.38 29.32
N ILE A 423 -10.34 -4.05 28.17
CA ILE A 423 -9.63 -3.60 26.99
C ILE A 423 -10.59 -2.79 26.14
N SER A 424 -10.24 -1.55 25.86
CA SER A 424 -10.99 -0.62 25.01
C SER A 424 -10.26 -0.47 23.68
N LEU A 425 -10.93 -0.73 22.56
CA LEU A 425 -10.40 -0.54 21.21
C LEU A 425 -11.23 0.46 20.44
N LYS A 426 -10.55 1.30 19.64
CA LYS A 426 -11.19 2.05 18.56
C LYS A 426 -10.94 1.32 17.26
N ALA A 427 -12.00 0.93 16.56
CA ALA A 427 -11.90 0.20 15.30
C ALA A 427 -12.73 0.86 14.20
N ARG A 428 -12.27 0.75 12.95
CA ARG A 428 -12.98 1.26 11.76
C ARG A 428 -13.25 0.16 10.73
N GLY A 429 -14.51 -0.23 10.57
CA GLY A 429 -14.98 -1.21 9.59
C GLY A 429 -16.16 -2.03 10.11
N CYS A 430 -16.42 -3.16 9.46
CA CYS A 430 -17.44 -4.14 9.88
C CYS A 430 -17.03 -5.55 9.45
N GLY A 431 -17.67 -6.57 10.02
CA GLY A 431 -17.44 -7.98 9.73
C GLY A 431 -16.81 -8.75 10.89
N ARG A 432 -16.20 -9.90 10.58
CA ARG A 432 -15.61 -10.80 11.58
C ARG A 432 -14.33 -10.19 12.14
N PHE A 433 -14.38 -9.76 13.40
CA PHE A 433 -13.25 -9.23 14.13
C PHE A 433 -12.60 -10.32 14.98
N GLY A 434 -11.28 -10.29 15.06
CA GLY A 434 -10.48 -11.20 15.87
C GLY A 434 -9.51 -10.45 16.78
N SER A 435 -9.22 -11.07 17.92
CA SER A 435 -8.15 -10.70 18.83
C SER A 435 -7.63 -11.94 19.56
N TYR A 436 -6.42 -11.88 20.06
CA TYR A 436 -5.91 -12.87 20.99
C TYR A 436 -6.19 -12.46 22.44
N SER A 437 -6.63 -13.41 23.25
CA SER A 437 -6.61 -13.31 24.70
C SER A 437 -6.09 -14.60 25.31
N SER A 438 -5.20 -14.51 26.31
CA SER A 438 -4.70 -15.70 27.01
C SER A 438 -5.75 -16.36 27.92
N GLN A 439 -6.87 -15.69 28.15
CA GLN A 439 -7.97 -16.16 28.98
C GLN A 439 -9.29 -15.94 28.27
N VAL A 440 -10.29 -16.78 28.57
CA VAL A 440 -11.64 -16.57 28.03
C VAL A 440 -12.19 -15.22 28.51
N PRO A 441 -12.64 -14.34 27.59
CA PRO A 441 -13.31 -13.11 27.98
C PRO A 441 -14.60 -13.39 28.75
N LEU A 442 -14.96 -12.47 29.63
CA LEU A 442 -16.24 -12.48 30.34
C LEU A 442 -17.35 -11.87 29.48
N LYS A 443 -17.01 -10.83 28.72
CA LYS A 443 -17.97 -10.02 27.98
C LYS A 443 -17.28 -9.27 26.84
N CYS A 444 -17.99 -9.15 25.72
CA CYS A 444 -17.60 -8.30 24.59
C CYS A 444 -18.73 -7.31 24.28
N LYS A 445 -18.39 -6.06 23.96
CA LYS A 445 -19.33 -5.06 23.46
C LYS A 445 -18.80 -4.39 22.20
N VAL A 446 -19.72 -4.00 21.34
CA VAL A 446 -19.47 -3.16 20.15
C VAL A 446 -20.46 -1.99 20.20
N GLY A 447 -19.92 -0.77 20.35
CA GLY A 447 -20.69 0.39 20.75
C GLY A 447 -21.32 0.18 22.14
N ASN A 448 -22.63 0.39 22.24
CA ASN A 448 -23.38 0.18 23.49
C ASN A 448 -23.95 -1.23 23.61
N ASN A 449 -23.76 -2.09 22.61
CA ASN A 449 -24.40 -3.39 22.54
C ASN A 449 -23.43 -4.50 22.94
N GLU A 450 -23.88 -5.39 23.81
CA GLU A 450 -23.20 -6.66 24.07
C GLU A 450 -23.34 -7.57 22.86
N VAL A 451 -22.26 -8.26 22.52
CA VAL A 451 -22.20 -9.17 21.37
C VAL A 451 -21.79 -10.56 21.80
N ASP A 452 -22.38 -11.56 21.16
CA ASP A 452 -21.93 -12.93 21.27
C ASP A 452 -20.51 -13.07 20.69
N PHE A 453 -19.70 -13.92 21.31
CA PHE A 453 -18.34 -14.18 20.89
C PHE A 453 -18.01 -15.67 20.94
N GLU A 454 -17.07 -16.06 20.09
CA GLU A 454 -16.45 -17.39 20.07
C GLU A 454 -15.02 -17.28 20.62
N TYR A 455 -14.61 -18.26 21.43
CA TYR A 455 -13.26 -18.31 21.98
C TYR A 455 -12.67 -19.71 21.77
N GLU A 456 -11.51 -19.78 21.13
CA GLU A 456 -10.76 -21.01 20.90
C GLU A 456 -9.63 -21.15 21.93
N PRO A 457 -9.74 -22.03 22.94
CA PRO A 457 -8.75 -22.12 24.01
C PRO A 457 -7.35 -22.54 23.57
N ALA A 458 -7.24 -23.30 22.47
CA ALA A 458 -5.97 -23.81 21.97
C ALA A 458 -5.08 -22.70 21.39
N THR A 459 -5.68 -21.69 20.76
CA THR A 459 -4.97 -20.59 20.09
C THR A 459 -5.11 -19.27 20.86
N GLY A 460 -6.08 -19.17 21.77
CA GLY A 460 -6.48 -17.93 22.44
C GLY A 460 -7.26 -16.98 21.52
N LEU A 461 -7.73 -17.45 20.36
CA LEU A 461 -8.46 -16.64 19.40
C LEU A 461 -9.87 -16.34 19.92
N LEU A 462 -10.13 -15.06 20.15
CA LEU A 462 -11.46 -14.49 20.37
C LEU A 462 -11.99 -13.93 19.05
N THR A 463 -13.21 -14.30 18.66
CA THR A 463 -13.90 -13.68 17.51
C THR A 463 -15.32 -13.25 17.82
N PHE A 464 -15.76 -12.16 17.19
CA PHE A 464 -17.14 -11.66 17.22
C PHE A 464 -17.40 -10.82 15.97
N VAL A 465 -18.65 -10.43 15.74
CA VAL A 465 -19.05 -9.66 14.56
C VAL A 465 -19.20 -8.19 14.91
N ILE A 466 -18.50 -7.32 14.18
CA ILE A 466 -18.78 -5.89 14.14
C ILE A 466 -19.89 -5.68 13.12
N PRO A 467 -21.05 -5.12 13.50
CA PRO A 467 -22.17 -4.94 12.59
C PRO A 467 -21.85 -3.88 11.53
N VAL A 468 -22.64 -3.88 10.45
CA VAL A 468 -22.66 -2.76 9.51
C VAL A 468 -23.35 -1.60 10.22
N PRO A 469 -22.72 -0.41 10.31
CA PRO A 469 -23.32 0.71 11.03
C PRO A 469 -24.51 1.27 10.24
N GLU A 470 -25.48 1.84 10.97
CA GLU A 470 -26.60 2.56 10.37
C GLU A 470 -26.18 3.93 9.81
N GLU A 471 -25.10 4.51 10.35
CA GLU A 471 -24.50 5.78 9.91
C GLU A 471 -23.18 5.58 9.14
N GLU A 472 -22.79 6.55 8.31
CA GLU A 472 -21.62 6.45 7.42
C GLU A 472 -20.24 6.41 8.12
N MET A 473 -20.15 6.49 9.44
CA MET A 473 -18.85 6.68 10.10
C MET A 473 -18.02 5.40 10.29
N TYR A 474 -18.58 4.19 10.12
CA TYR A 474 -17.91 2.87 10.26
C TYR A 474 -16.95 2.73 11.45
N LYS A 475 -17.14 3.52 12.51
CA LYS A 475 -16.24 3.58 13.68
C LYS A 475 -16.94 3.00 14.90
N TRP A 476 -16.22 2.17 15.63
CA TRP A 476 -16.72 1.43 16.77
C TRP A 476 -15.81 1.59 17.97
N GLN A 477 -16.43 1.78 19.13
CA GLN A 477 -15.81 1.48 20.41
C GLN A 477 -16.04 0.00 20.69
N ILE A 478 -14.99 -0.75 21.00
CA ILE A 478 -15.08 -2.16 21.35
C ILE A 478 -14.56 -2.30 22.77
N GLU A 479 -15.33 -2.98 23.63
CA GLU A 479 -14.92 -3.28 25.01
C GLU A 479 -14.84 -4.79 25.19
N ILE A 480 -13.72 -5.28 25.72
CA ILE A 480 -13.52 -6.70 26.04
C ILE A 480 -13.13 -6.78 27.52
N GLN A 481 -13.95 -7.46 28.31
CA GLN A 481 -13.70 -7.67 29.74
C GLN A 481 -13.04 -9.03 29.95
N VAL A 482 -11.89 -9.05 30.63
CA VAL A 482 -11.09 -10.26 30.89
C VAL A 482 -10.81 -10.47 32.37
#